data_AF-A0A8B6GJU9-F1
#
_entry.id   AF-A0A8B6GJU9-F1
#
_cell.length_a   1.000
_cell.length_b   1.000
_cell.length_c   1.000
_cell.angle_alpha   90.00
_cell.angle_beta   90.00
_cell.angle_gamma   90.00
#
_symmetry.space_group_name_H-M   'P 1'
#
loop_
_entity.id
_entity.type
_entity.pdbx_description
1 polymer ?
#
loop_
_entity_poly.entity_id
_entity_poly.type
_entity_poly.pdbx_seq_one_letter_code
_entity_poly.pdbx_strand_id
1 'polypeptide(L)'
;MLEKSRQNNNIKTMVEEENLMRKRTVYQTVNSFELTDFPVLTLDDLRELTMGIYQIKQAPLYTREHLAEESGLYELHLVRDKPNLIRCKIQSRHTNSAVHTLWIEYNSDTVTGWYCTCKAGARTVGCCAHIASVIWFLGYQRYSLIKSGPSGGFLSSVMDASDMPLTDSDSDSDTNENVEE
;
A
#
# COMPACT_ATOMS: atom_id res chain seq x y z
N MET A 1 15.99 10.58 10.02
CA MET A 1 14.76 9.85 10.43
C MET A 1 14.18 10.38 11.73
N LEU A 2 14.96 10.48 12.83
CA LEU A 2 14.45 10.94 14.13
C LEU A 2 13.79 12.33 14.08
N GLU A 3 14.42 13.28 13.38
CA GLU A 3 13.91 14.63 13.19
C GLU A 3 12.57 14.66 12.44
N LYS A 4 12.47 13.95 11.30
CA LYS A 4 11.20 13.81 10.55
C LYS A 4 10.07 13.24 11.40
N SER A 5 10.36 12.31 12.33
CA SER A 5 9.35 11.71 13.19
C SER A 5 8.69 12.71 14.16
N ARG A 6 9.36 13.82 14.45
CA ARG A 6 8.86 14.91 15.32
C ARG A 6 8.12 15.99 14.53
N GLN A 7 8.20 15.96 13.20
CA GLN A 7 7.51 16.91 12.33
C GLN A 7 6.05 16.50 12.15
N ASN A 8 5.19 17.48 11.93
CA ASN A 8 3.81 17.25 11.54
C ASN A 8 3.75 16.71 10.11
N ASN A 9 2.72 15.92 9.82
CA ASN A 9 2.48 15.44 8.47
C ASN A 9 1.82 16.54 7.64
N ASN A 10 2.60 17.17 6.75
CA ASN A 10 2.13 18.26 5.91
C ASN A 10 0.95 17.87 5.01
N ILE A 11 0.92 16.63 4.49
CA ILE A 11 -0.18 16.15 3.65
C ILE A 11 -1.46 16.03 4.46
N LYS A 12 -1.37 15.56 5.72
CA LYS A 12 -2.52 15.54 6.62
C LYS A 12 -3.06 16.95 6.86
N THR A 13 -2.19 17.90 7.21
CA THR A 13 -2.58 19.30 7.44
C THR A 13 -3.26 19.89 6.20
N MET A 14 -2.68 19.70 5.02
CA MET A 14 -3.25 20.15 3.74
C MET A 14 -4.63 19.55 3.48
N VAL A 15 -4.80 18.23 3.68
CA VAL A 15 -6.09 17.55 3.48
C VAL A 15 -7.17 18.10 4.40
N GLU A 16 -6.82 18.46 5.63
CA GLU A 16 -7.72 19.05 6.63
C GLU A 16 -8.09 20.49 6.28
N GLU A 17 -7.11 21.35 5.99
CA GLU A 17 -7.30 22.77 5.66
C GLU A 17 -8.11 22.95 4.36
N GLU A 18 -7.75 22.21 3.31
CA GLU A 18 -8.41 22.32 2.01
C GLU A 18 -9.73 21.53 1.94
N ASN A 19 -10.08 20.80 3.01
CA ASN A 19 -11.27 19.95 3.14
C ASN A 19 -11.37 18.89 2.03
N LEU A 20 -10.22 18.33 1.64
CA LEU A 20 -10.10 17.35 0.55
C LEU A 20 -10.87 16.06 0.83
N MET A 21 -11.09 15.72 2.10
CA MET A 21 -11.96 14.59 2.50
C MET A 21 -13.40 14.70 1.96
N ARG A 22 -13.97 15.91 1.97
CA ARG A 22 -15.40 16.14 1.73
C ARG A 22 -15.71 16.62 0.31
N LYS A 23 -14.81 17.38 -0.31
CA LYS A 23 -15.03 17.99 -1.63
C LYS A 23 -14.87 16.98 -2.76
N ARG A 24 -15.98 16.40 -3.24
CA ARG A 24 -15.95 15.42 -4.35
C ARG A 24 -15.62 16.03 -5.72
N THR A 25 -15.99 17.29 -5.97
CA THR A 25 -15.86 17.97 -7.26
C THR A 25 -14.43 18.31 -7.68
N VAL A 26 -13.47 18.21 -6.77
CA VAL A 26 -12.05 18.55 -7.04
C VAL A 26 -11.30 17.37 -7.65
N TYR A 27 -11.93 16.19 -7.70
CA TYR A 27 -11.29 14.97 -8.18
C TYR A 27 -11.57 14.69 -9.65
N GLN A 28 -10.57 14.17 -10.33
CA GLN A 28 -10.67 13.56 -11.65
C GLN A 28 -10.23 12.10 -11.52
N THR A 29 -11.08 11.16 -11.92
CA THR A 29 -10.72 9.75 -11.99
C THR A 29 -9.68 9.56 -13.07
N VAL A 30 -8.63 8.81 -12.78
CA VAL A 30 -7.52 8.55 -13.70
C VAL A 30 -7.22 7.08 -13.76
N ASN A 31 -7.00 6.57 -14.98
CA ASN A 31 -6.55 5.20 -15.15
C ASN A 31 -5.09 5.10 -14.66
N SER A 32 -4.82 4.08 -13.84
CA SER A 32 -3.46 3.81 -13.39
C SER A 32 -2.45 3.71 -14.54
N PHE A 33 -2.80 3.31 -15.76
CA PHE A 33 -1.85 3.25 -16.88
C PHE A 33 -1.65 4.59 -17.61
N GLU A 34 -2.54 5.57 -17.41
CA GLU A 34 -2.46 6.91 -18.03
C GLU A 34 -1.60 7.88 -17.22
N LEU A 35 -1.29 7.54 -15.96
CA LEU A 35 -0.49 8.36 -15.06
C LEU A 35 1.01 8.23 -15.36
N THR A 36 1.46 8.83 -16.47
CA THR A 36 2.82 8.70 -17.01
C THR A 36 3.88 9.51 -16.26
N ASP A 37 3.45 10.49 -15.47
CA ASP A 37 4.28 11.42 -14.69
C ASP A 37 4.62 10.91 -13.28
N PHE A 38 4.03 9.81 -12.83
CA PHE A 38 4.42 9.16 -11.58
C PHE A 38 5.82 8.56 -11.68
N PRO A 39 6.68 8.67 -10.64
CA PRO A 39 8.07 8.24 -10.71
C PRO A 39 8.19 6.71 -10.85
N VAL A 40 9.19 6.29 -11.62
CA VAL A 40 9.62 4.88 -11.68
C VAL A 40 10.53 4.62 -10.48
N LEU A 41 10.10 3.74 -9.58
CA LEU A 41 10.81 3.43 -8.35
C LEU A 41 11.49 2.07 -8.43
N THR A 42 12.66 1.95 -7.80
CA THR A 42 13.35 0.68 -7.55
C THR A 42 12.87 0.04 -6.25
N LEU A 43 13.26 -1.22 -5.99
CA LEU A 43 12.99 -1.86 -4.69
C LEU A 43 13.70 -1.15 -3.53
N ASP A 44 14.85 -0.53 -3.78
CA ASP A 44 15.59 0.22 -2.76
C ASP A 44 14.85 1.52 -2.41
N ASP A 45 14.36 2.26 -3.41
CA ASP A 45 13.51 3.44 -3.17
C ASP A 45 12.29 3.09 -2.33
N LEU A 46 11.63 1.97 -2.67
CA LEU A 46 10.49 1.47 -1.90
C LEU A 46 10.89 1.08 -0.47
N ARG A 47 12.08 0.50 -0.27
CA ARG A 47 12.58 0.11 1.05
C ARG A 47 12.87 1.33 1.92
N GLU A 48 13.38 2.40 1.33
CA GLU A 48 13.59 3.67 2.01
C GLU A 48 12.26 4.31 2.42
N LEU A 49 11.28 4.37 1.50
CA LEU A 49 9.95 4.92 1.77
C LEU A 49 9.19 4.14 2.86
N THR A 50 9.26 2.82 2.80
CA THR A 50 8.54 1.92 3.73
C THR A 50 9.28 1.66 5.03
N MET A 51 10.56 2.07 5.13
CA MET A 51 11.45 1.78 6.25
C MET A 51 11.66 0.28 6.49
N GLY A 52 11.62 -0.51 5.41
CA GLY A 52 11.90 -1.94 5.46
C GLY A 52 11.01 -2.80 4.57
N ILE A 53 11.42 -4.05 4.39
CA ILE A 53 10.84 -4.94 3.38
C ILE A 53 9.44 -5.45 3.71
N TYR A 54 8.98 -5.35 4.96
CA TYR A 54 7.74 -5.98 5.39
C TYR A 54 6.53 -5.45 4.61
N GLN A 55 6.39 -4.12 4.50
CA GLN A 55 5.27 -3.52 3.78
C GLN A 55 5.34 -3.81 2.28
N ILE A 56 6.55 -3.90 1.71
CA ILE A 56 6.77 -4.26 0.31
C ILE A 56 6.31 -5.69 0.03
N LYS A 57 6.62 -6.64 0.92
CA LYS A 57 6.19 -8.03 0.78
C LYS A 57 4.67 -8.19 0.85
N GLN A 58 3.98 -7.32 1.59
CA GLN A 58 2.52 -7.32 1.70
C GLN A 58 1.82 -6.60 0.54
N ALA A 59 2.51 -5.67 -0.14
CA ALA A 59 1.94 -4.87 -1.21
C ALA A 59 1.25 -5.67 -2.33
N PRO A 60 1.83 -6.77 -2.87
CA PRO A 60 1.18 -7.58 -3.91
C PRO A 60 -0.21 -8.11 -3.52
N LEU A 61 -0.37 -8.55 -2.27
CA LEU A 61 -1.64 -9.08 -1.78
C LEU A 61 -2.69 -7.97 -1.73
N TYR A 62 -2.34 -6.84 -1.12
CA TYR A 62 -3.17 -5.63 -1.11
C TYR A 62 -3.59 -5.20 -2.51
N THR A 63 -2.64 -5.12 -3.44
CA THR A 63 -2.95 -4.73 -4.81
C THR A 63 -3.87 -5.74 -5.51
N ARG A 64 -3.64 -7.05 -5.38
CA ARG A 64 -4.46 -8.08 -6.03
C ARG A 64 -5.91 -8.04 -5.58
N GLU A 65 -6.15 -7.99 -4.28
CA GLU A 65 -7.50 -7.98 -3.71
C GLU A 65 -8.32 -6.81 -4.28
N HIS A 66 -7.71 -5.62 -4.33
CA HIS A 66 -8.42 -4.44 -4.79
C HIS A 66 -8.47 -4.27 -6.31
N LEU A 67 -7.61 -4.95 -7.07
CA LEU A 67 -7.75 -5.04 -8.54
C LEU A 67 -8.77 -6.10 -8.98
N ALA A 68 -8.98 -7.14 -8.17
CA ALA A 68 -9.94 -8.21 -8.45
C ALA A 68 -11.37 -7.86 -8.03
N GLU A 69 -11.53 -6.93 -7.09
CA GLU A 69 -12.85 -6.44 -6.68
C GLU A 69 -13.47 -5.48 -7.73
N GLU A 70 -14.66 -5.80 -8.21
CA GLU A 70 -15.52 -4.89 -9.00
C GLU A 70 -16.11 -3.74 -8.15
N SER A 71 -15.70 -3.61 -6.88
CA SER A 71 -16.29 -2.71 -5.89
C SER A 71 -16.02 -1.22 -6.15
N GLY A 72 -15.11 -0.88 -7.07
CA GLY A 72 -14.65 0.49 -7.34
C GLY A 72 -13.82 1.10 -6.19
N LEU A 73 -13.42 0.30 -5.20
CA LEU A 73 -12.72 0.80 -4.02
C LEU A 73 -11.25 1.15 -4.27
N TYR A 74 -10.64 0.72 -5.38
CA TYR A 74 -9.28 1.09 -5.81
C TYR A 74 -9.25 2.18 -6.90
N GLU A 75 -10.24 3.07 -6.91
CA GLU A 75 -10.27 4.17 -7.88
C GLU A 75 -9.25 5.25 -7.53
N LEU A 76 -8.28 5.42 -8.43
CA LEU A 76 -7.31 6.50 -8.39
C LEU A 76 -7.95 7.80 -8.87
N HIS A 77 -7.72 8.86 -8.11
CA HIS A 77 -8.24 10.19 -8.38
C HIS A 77 -7.10 11.20 -8.29
N LEU A 78 -6.94 12.05 -9.30
CA LEU A 78 -6.10 13.24 -9.21
C LEU A 78 -6.87 14.42 -8.66
N VAL A 79 -6.20 15.26 -7.88
CA VAL A 79 -6.71 16.57 -7.46
C VAL A 79 -6.49 17.55 -8.60
N ARG A 80 -7.56 18.14 -9.15
CA ARG A 80 -7.47 19.03 -10.33
C ARG A 80 -6.51 20.20 -10.14
N ASP A 81 -6.54 20.80 -8.95
CA ASP A 81 -5.72 21.97 -8.62
C ASP A 81 -4.27 21.58 -8.26
N LYS A 82 -3.99 20.28 -8.04
CA LYS A 82 -2.69 19.72 -7.68
C LYS A 82 -2.49 18.35 -8.34
N PRO A 83 -2.07 18.31 -9.62
CA PRO A 83 -1.96 17.05 -10.36
C PRO A 83 -0.92 16.09 -9.75
N ASN A 84 0.03 16.62 -8.98
CA ASN A 84 1.04 15.87 -8.25
C ASN A 84 0.54 15.27 -6.91
N LEU A 85 -0.78 15.33 -6.65
CA LEU A 85 -1.42 14.74 -5.48
C LEU A 85 -2.47 13.72 -5.93
N ILE A 86 -2.17 12.45 -5.69
CA ILE A 86 -3.11 11.34 -5.94
C ILE A 86 -3.90 11.09 -4.67
N ARG A 87 -5.20 10.83 -4.86
CA ARG A 87 -6.07 10.24 -3.87
C ARG A 87 -6.46 8.83 -4.30
N CYS A 88 -6.44 7.90 -3.36
CA CYS A 88 -6.98 6.56 -3.54
C CYS A 88 -7.89 6.20 -2.37
N LYS A 89 -8.82 5.27 -2.61
CA LYS A 89 -9.53 4.57 -1.55
C LYS A 89 -9.00 3.13 -1.48
N ILE A 90 -9.15 2.51 -0.33
CA ILE A 90 -8.71 1.13 -0.14
C ILE A 90 -9.48 0.51 1.03
N GLN A 91 -9.93 -0.74 0.87
CA GLN A 91 -10.61 -1.44 1.96
C GLN A 91 -9.60 -1.99 2.97
N SER A 92 -9.96 -1.97 4.24
CA SER A 92 -9.17 -2.56 5.31
C SER A 92 -9.26 -4.08 5.26
N ARG A 93 -8.11 -4.76 5.29
CA ARG A 93 -8.04 -6.24 5.47
C ARG A 93 -8.51 -6.71 6.83
N HIS A 94 -8.49 -5.85 7.84
CA HIS A 94 -8.84 -6.24 9.21
C HIS A 94 -10.35 -6.23 9.43
N THR A 95 -11.10 -5.49 8.62
CA THR A 95 -12.54 -5.32 8.77
C THR A 95 -13.18 -4.94 7.43
N ASN A 96 -14.13 -5.74 6.95
CA ASN A 96 -14.83 -5.50 5.68
C ASN A 96 -15.63 -4.18 5.65
N SER A 97 -15.93 -3.58 6.80
CA SER A 97 -16.68 -2.32 6.90
C SER A 97 -15.83 -1.05 6.80
N ALA A 98 -14.51 -1.14 6.94
CA ALA A 98 -13.65 0.04 6.99
C ALA A 98 -12.99 0.30 5.64
N VAL A 99 -13.25 1.48 5.07
CA VAL A 99 -12.55 2.00 3.89
C VAL A 99 -11.65 3.14 4.31
N HIS A 100 -10.37 3.02 4.00
CA HIS A 100 -9.40 4.07 4.20
C HIS A 100 -9.27 4.91 2.93
N THR A 101 -9.12 6.22 3.12
CA THR A 101 -8.75 7.12 2.04
C THR A 101 -7.31 7.53 2.26
N LEU A 102 -6.56 7.64 1.18
CA LEU A 102 -5.16 8.01 1.21
C LEU A 102 -4.82 9.05 0.16
N TRP A 103 -3.77 9.80 0.44
CA TRP A 103 -3.17 10.81 -0.42
C TRP A 103 -1.68 10.53 -0.55
N ILE A 104 -1.16 10.65 -1.77
CA ILE A 104 0.25 10.49 -2.09
C ILE A 104 0.66 11.69 -2.92
N GLU A 105 1.60 12.46 -2.41
CA GLU A 105 2.25 13.56 -3.12
C GLU A 105 3.57 13.06 -3.71
N TYR A 106 3.83 13.44 -4.95
CA TYR A 106 5.02 13.02 -5.68
C TYR A 106 5.56 14.14 -6.56
N ASN A 107 6.74 13.93 -7.11
CA ASN A 107 7.31 14.71 -8.21
C ASN A 107 7.86 13.74 -9.28
N SER A 108 8.58 14.26 -10.28
CA SER A 108 9.14 13.43 -11.36
C SER A 108 10.10 12.34 -10.87
N ASP A 109 10.70 12.53 -9.69
CA ASP A 109 11.84 11.73 -9.24
C ASP A 109 11.43 10.76 -8.12
N THR A 110 10.52 11.17 -7.23
CA THR A 110 10.16 10.38 -6.05
C THR A 110 8.83 10.78 -5.41
N VAL A 111 8.41 10.01 -4.41
CA VAL A 111 7.27 10.32 -3.53
C VAL A 111 7.73 11.29 -2.44
N THR A 112 7.11 12.46 -2.36
CA THR A 112 7.50 13.55 -1.43
C THR A 112 6.74 13.48 -0.11
N GLY A 113 5.52 12.93 -0.11
CA GLY A 113 4.70 12.85 1.09
C GLY A 113 3.51 11.91 0.94
N TRP A 114 2.94 11.48 2.08
CA TRP A 114 1.75 10.65 2.09
C TRP A 114 0.92 10.87 3.34
N TYR A 115 -0.37 10.57 3.23
CA TYR A 115 -1.28 10.48 4.37
C TYR A 115 -2.33 9.41 4.11
N CYS A 116 -2.67 8.62 5.13
CA CYS A 116 -3.77 7.67 5.08
C CYS A 116 -4.64 7.81 6.33
N THR A 117 -5.95 7.62 6.19
CA THR A 117 -6.90 7.71 7.33
C THR A 117 -6.83 6.51 8.29
N CYS A 118 -5.96 5.53 8.06
CA CYS A 118 -5.74 4.44 9.02
C CYS A 118 -4.95 4.91 10.25
N LYS A 119 -4.96 4.11 11.32
CA LYS A 119 -4.30 4.43 12.60
C LYS A 119 -2.81 4.79 12.47
N ALA A 120 -2.10 4.17 11.52
CA ALA A 120 -0.68 4.41 11.26
C ALA A 120 -0.41 5.41 10.13
N GLY A 121 -1.45 5.94 9.47
CA GLY A 121 -1.32 6.65 8.20
C GLY A 121 -0.86 8.10 8.32
N ALA A 122 -0.81 8.66 9.52
CA ALA A 122 -0.27 10.00 9.80
C ALA A 122 1.25 10.02 10.04
N ARG A 123 1.92 8.86 10.05
CA ARG A 123 3.38 8.79 10.25
C ARG A 123 4.12 9.56 9.15
N THR A 124 5.15 10.29 9.53
CA THR A 124 6.07 11.03 8.64
C THR A 124 7.33 10.24 8.28
N VAL A 125 7.53 9.09 8.93
CA VAL A 125 8.64 8.17 8.71
C VAL A 125 8.09 6.77 8.58
N GLY A 126 8.38 6.11 7.47
CA GLY A 126 7.72 4.88 7.07
C GLY A 126 6.24 5.09 6.77
N CYS A 127 5.61 4.08 6.19
CA CYS A 127 4.22 4.16 5.78
C CYS A 127 3.43 2.92 6.21
N CYS A 128 2.11 3.03 6.15
CA CYS A 128 1.23 1.88 6.38
C CYS A 128 1.17 0.99 5.13
N ALA A 129 0.67 -0.24 5.30
CA ALA A 129 0.49 -1.19 4.20
C ALA A 129 -0.33 -0.60 3.04
N HIS A 130 -1.34 0.21 3.35
CA HIS A 130 -2.18 0.88 2.35
C HIS A 130 -1.42 1.84 1.44
N ILE A 131 -0.51 2.66 2.01
CA ILE A 131 0.33 3.56 1.21
C ILE A 131 1.34 2.75 0.43
N ALA A 132 1.99 1.78 1.09
CA ALA A 132 3.01 0.94 0.48
C ALA A 132 2.48 0.19 -0.74
N SER A 133 1.26 -0.37 -0.67
CA SER A 133 0.66 -1.10 -1.79
C SER A 133 0.40 -0.23 -3.00
N VAL A 134 -0.08 1.00 -2.81
CA VAL A 134 -0.35 1.93 -3.90
C VAL A 134 0.96 2.41 -4.54
N ILE A 135 1.95 2.82 -3.74
CA ILE A 135 3.26 3.25 -4.26
C ILE A 135 3.96 2.09 -4.99
N TRP A 136 3.95 0.88 -4.41
CA TRP A 136 4.53 -0.30 -5.04
C TRP A 136 3.88 -0.60 -6.40
N PHE A 137 2.55 -0.54 -6.48
CA PHE A 137 1.86 -0.79 -7.73
C PHE A 137 2.20 0.27 -8.79
N LEU A 138 2.05 1.55 -8.45
CA LEU A 138 2.23 2.66 -9.39
C LEU A 138 3.68 2.84 -9.83
N GLY A 139 4.62 2.79 -8.89
CA GLY A 139 6.03 3.09 -9.12
C GLY A 139 6.88 1.90 -9.56
N TYR A 140 6.49 0.66 -9.23
CA TYR A 140 7.31 -0.52 -9.50
C TYR A 140 6.59 -1.57 -10.36
N GLN A 141 5.47 -2.11 -9.89
CA GLN A 141 4.83 -3.27 -10.53
C GLN A 141 4.26 -2.94 -11.92
N ARG A 142 3.58 -1.80 -12.06
CA ARG A 142 2.96 -1.36 -13.32
C ARG A 142 3.96 -1.34 -14.48
N TYR A 143 5.20 -0.89 -14.23
CA TYR A 143 6.25 -0.87 -15.25
C TYR A 143 6.79 -2.25 -15.58
N SER A 144 6.82 -3.17 -14.61
CA SER A 144 7.14 -4.58 -14.87
C SER A 144 6.09 -5.23 -15.77
N LEU A 145 4.80 -4.90 -15.59
CA LEU A 145 3.71 -5.38 -16.45
C LEU A 145 3.78 -4.81 -17.87
N ILE A 146 4.08 -3.51 -18.00
CA ILE A 146 4.28 -2.87 -19.31
C ILE A 146 5.43 -3.55 -20.08
N LYS A 147 6.53 -3.88 -19.39
CA LYS A 147 7.69 -4.57 -19.99
C LYS A 147 7.42 -6.04 -20.34
N SER A 148 6.57 -6.72 -19.57
CA SER A 148 6.31 -8.17 -19.70
C SER A 148 5.20 -8.52 -20.70
N GLY A 149 4.49 -7.52 -21.23
CA GLY A 149 3.31 -7.73 -22.07
C GLY A 149 2.12 -8.34 -21.31
N PRO A 150 0.94 -8.47 -21.96
CA PRO A 150 -0.30 -8.92 -21.32
C PRO A 150 -0.30 -10.39 -20.83
N SER A 151 0.82 -11.10 -20.97
CA SER A 151 0.93 -12.54 -20.69
C SER A 151 1.84 -12.88 -19.51
N GLY A 152 2.43 -11.89 -18.84
CA GLY A 152 3.27 -12.09 -17.65
C GLY A 152 2.43 -12.34 -16.41
N GLY A 153 2.00 -13.59 -16.20
CA GLY A 153 1.23 -14.04 -15.03
C GLY A 153 1.97 -13.81 -13.71
N PHE A 154 1.90 -12.61 -13.16
CA PHE A 154 2.31 -12.32 -11.78
C PHE A 154 1.34 -12.95 -10.77
N LEU A 155 0.07 -13.09 -11.15
CA LEU A 155 -1.02 -13.51 -10.28
C LEU A 155 -1.06 -15.02 -9.98
N SER A 156 -0.24 -15.85 -10.64
CA SER A 156 -0.31 -17.32 -10.51
C SER A 156 0.66 -17.93 -9.48
N SER A 157 1.61 -17.16 -8.96
CA SER A 157 2.71 -17.72 -8.14
C SER A 157 2.51 -17.63 -6.62
N VAL A 158 1.36 -17.13 -6.14
CA VAL A 158 1.09 -17.03 -4.70
C VAL A 158 -0.16 -17.86 -4.39
N MET A 159 0.06 -19.03 -3.79
CA MET A 159 -0.99 -19.95 -3.36
C MET A 159 -1.89 -19.29 -2.30
N ASP A 160 -3.16 -19.68 -2.31
CA ASP A 160 -4.12 -19.27 -1.30
C ASP A 160 -3.71 -19.82 0.07
N ALA A 161 -3.84 -19.01 1.13
CA ALA A 161 -3.49 -19.43 2.49
C ALA A 161 -4.42 -20.53 3.01
N SER A 162 -5.61 -20.66 2.41
CA SER A 162 -6.56 -21.75 2.60
C SER A 162 -6.01 -23.11 2.17
N ASP A 163 -5.04 -23.12 1.24
CA ASP A 163 -4.45 -24.31 0.64
C ASP A 163 -3.08 -24.65 1.25
N MET A 164 -2.82 -24.26 2.51
CA MET A 164 -1.64 -24.78 3.20
C MET A 164 -1.77 -26.31 3.34
N PRO A 165 -0.80 -27.10 2.82
CA PRO A 165 -0.77 -28.52 3.14
C PRO A 165 -0.67 -28.66 4.66
N LEU A 166 -1.51 -29.54 5.23
CA LEU A 166 -1.44 -29.91 6.63
C LEU A 166 -0.03 -30.40 6.92
N THR A 167 0.80 -29.56 7.55
CA THR A 167 2.02 -30.03 8.19
C THR A 167 1.57 -30.73 9.46
N ASP A 168 1.72 -32.05 9.50
CA ASP A 168 1.54 -32.83 10.72
C ASP A 168 2.36 -32.15 11.83
N SER A 169 1.66 -31.62 12.84
CA SER A 169 2.31 -30.96 13.96
C SER A 169 3.19 -31.98 14.66
N ASP A 170 4.48 -31.67 14.79
CA ASP A 170 5.41 -32.39 15.63
C ASP A 170 4.81 -32.60 17.02
N SER A 171 4.49 -33.86 17.32
CA SER A 171 3.98 -34.29 18.61
C SER A 171 5.15 -34.30 19.59
N ASP A 172 5.34 -33.19 20.30
CA ASP A 172 6.22 -33.15 21.48
C ASP A 172 5.75 -34.20 22.48
N SER A 173 6.51 -35.30 22.58
CA SER A 173 6.31 -36.34 23.57
C SER A 173 7.20 -36.03 24.76
N ASP A 174 6.64 -35.35 25.75
CA ASP A 174 7.27 -35.12 27.05
C ASP A 174 7.56 -36.48 27.72
N THR A 175 8.85 -36.80 27.84
CA THR A 175 9.35 -37.93 28.64
C THR A 175 9.42 -37.47 30.09
N ASN A 176 8.53 -38.01 30.93
CA ASN A 176 8.50 -37.70 32.36
C ASN A 176 9.37 -38.72 33.12
N GLU A 177 10.64 -38.38 33.38
CA GLU A 177 11.49 -39.08 34.34
C GLU A 177 11.07 -38.69 35.76
N ASN A 178 10.27 -39.54 36.42
CA ASN A 178 10.10 -39.47 37.86
C ASN A 178 11.24 -40.21 38.55
N VAL A 179 12.13 -39.44 39.17
CA VAL A 179 13.04 -39.88 40.23
C VAL A 179 12.28 -39.81 41.55
N GLU A 180 12.01 -40.96 42.17
CA GLU A 180 11.72 -41.02 43.61
C GLU A 180 12.48 -42.21 44.24
N GLU A 181 13.36 -41.82 45.17
CA GLU A 181 13.96 -42.50 46.35
C GLU A 181 14.16 -44.03 46.40
#